data_AF-A0A954Y6T5-F1
#
_entry.id   AF-A0A954Y6T5-F1
#
_cell.length_a   1.000
_cell.length_b   1.000
_cell.length_c   1.000
_cell.angle_alpha   90.00
_cell.angle_beta   90.00
_cell.angle_gamma   90.00
#
_symmetry.space_group_name_H-M   'P 1'
#
loop_
_entity.id
_entity.type
_entity.pdbx_description
1 polymer ?
#
loop_
_entity_poly.entity_id
_entity_poly.type
_entity_poly.pdbx_seq_one_letter_code
_entity_poly.pdbx_strand_id
1 'polypeptide(L)'
;MHLSPPRRRVLTAALIILFSAASRDLAAQTEIFFDQLSGNSAGWVFKARSNDVLGQFGSDSLFGFDYSALGIPEAPNTRVGDQATRGVRLRTNALGNPEDQAGVVLENSSFAGKYTVQVDMWLNWAADDELIGTTEHGGLFVGKATAQDPGDPGFPVQRGAGAIFSTDGDCSNCDHILLKNRAELDTFSGQYSVRDFGFGNQPGFDNTDVNSNAANGELLDFPAMFPTFNINTATGGAQGTPVNLDQPAGAIGFQWVTITAEIDPTDPGMGEGPGVGTAKFSVTSERSGETFVLGTVDNSVLDEMDDDMDGDTCDFSSATNQEDICTGETPVDLEGQVTLALFDFFLSTASDVNLAFALFDNLYVFAPDAGLPGDFNDDGTVDAADYTVWRDGLGTEYVAADYDIWRNNYGATASAAAATNPTPEPSAIVMIGLVGGLGLSCRRIRRRD
;
A
#
# COMPACT_ATOMS: atom_id res chain seq x y z
N MET A 1 -44.09 -25.56 52.20
CA MET A 1 -43.98 -25.45 50.74
C MET A 1 -42.94 -24.38 50.45
N HIS A 2 -41.69 -24.78 50.21
CA HIS A 2 -40.69 -24.06 49.40
C HIS A 2 -39.38 -24.84 49.42
N LEU A 3 -39.22 -25.67 48.39
CA LEU A 3 -37.97 -26.32 48.02
C LEU A 3 -37.04 -25.25 47.45
N SER A 4 -35.84 -25.10 48.03
CA SER A 4 -34.77 -24.32 47.40
C SER A 4 -34.14 -25.14 46.27
N PRO A 5 -33.85 -24.56 45.10
CA PRO A 5 -33.30 -25.29 43.94
C PRO A 5 -31.78 -25.51 44.07
N PRO A 6 -31.22 -26.49 43.33
CA PRO A 6 -29.78 -26.76 43.35
C PRO A 6 -29.01 -25.69 42.57
N ARG A 7 -27.89 -25.23 43.14
CA ARG A 7 -26.94 -24.31 42.50
C ARG A 7 -26.34 -24.99 41.25
N ARG A 8 -26.78 -24.59 40.06
CA ARG A 8 -26.06 -24.89 38.80
C ARG A 8 -24.74 -24.11 38.81
N ARG A 9 -23.62 -24.84 38.75
CA ARG A 9 -22.31 -24.25 38.43
C ARG A 9 -22.38 -23.82 36.97
N VAL A 10 -22.44 -22.52 36.72
CA VAL A 10 -22.21 -21.96 35.39
C VAL A 10 -20.71 -22.02 35.15
N LEU A 11 -20.28 -22.99 34.33
CA LEU A 11 -18.99 -22.92 33.67
C LEU A 11 -19.13 -21.87 32.56
N THR A 12 -18.63 -20.67 32.81
CA THR A 12 -18.42 -19.68 31.74
C THR A 12 -17.21 -20.18 30.95
N ALA A 13 -17.47 -20.89 29.85
CA ALA A 13 -16.44 -21.17 28.86
C ALA A 13 -16.06 -19.83 28.22
N ALA A 14 -14.83 -19.38 28.44
CA ALA A 14 -14.25 -18.28 27.69
C ALA A 14 -14.10 -18.75 26.25
N LEU A 15 -14.99 -18.28 25.37
CA LEU A 15 -14.85 -18.43 23.93
C LEU A 15 -13.72 -17.49 23.51
N ILE A 16 -12.51 -18.04 23.39
CA ILE A 16 -11.41 -17.37 22.70
C ILE A 16 -11.77 -17.41 21.22
N ILE A 17 -12.37 -16.32 20.74
CA ILE A 17 -12.47 -16.07 19.30
C ILE A 17 -11.04 -15.69 18.88
N LEU A 18 -10.32 -16.65 18.30
CA LEU A 18 -9.11 -16.36 17.54
C LEU A 18 -9.57 -15.59 16.30
N PHE A 19 -9.32 -14.27 16.31
CA PHE A 19 -9.28 -13.49 15.08
C PHE A 19 -8.11 -14.05 14.25
N SER A 20 -8.45 -14.76 13.18
CA SER A 20 -7.51 -14.98 12.09
C SER A 20 -7.46 -13.66 11.34
N ALA A 21 -6.48 -12.82 11.64
CA ALA A 21 -6.06 -11.78 10.71
C ALA A 21 -5.75 -12.43 9.36
N ALA A 22 -6.05 -11.74 8.27
CA ALA A 22 -5.65 -12.11 6.93
C ALA A 22 -4.11 -12.08 6.85
N SER A 23 -3.46 -13.16 7.26
CA SER A 23 -2.01 -13.34 7.19
C SER A 23 -1.70 -14.66 6.49
N ARG A 24 -2.29 -14.89 5.30
CA ARG A 24 -2.09 -16.14 4.57
C ARG A 24 -1.08 -16.07 3.42
N ASP A 25 -0.63 -14.89 3.00
CA ASP A 25 0.32 -14.79 1.87
C ASP A 25 1.74 -14.30 2.21
N LEU A 26 2.01 -13.83 3.45
CA LEU A 26 3.38 -13.46 3.86
C LEU A 26 4.22 -14.62 4.43
N ALA A 27 3.65 -15.82 4.59
CA ALA A 27 4.35 -16.94 5.24
C ALA A 27 5.41 -17.61 4.34
N ALA A 28 5.44 -17.30 3.04
CA ALA A 28 6.33 -17.88 2.03
C ALA A 28 7.09 -16.81 1.23
N GLN A 29 7.54 -15.74 1.90
CA GLN A 29 8.27 -14.66 1.25
C GLN A 29 9.54 -14.29 2.04
N THR A 30 10.63 -14.06 1.30
CA THR A 30 11.92 -13.63 1.85
C THR A 30 12.02 -12.11 1.74
N GLU A 31 12.34 -11.44 2.86
CA GLU A 31 12.71 -10.02 2.83
C GLU A 31 13.99 -9.83 2.03
N ILE A 32 13.89 -9.06 0.94
CA ILE A 32 15.02 -8.71 0.09
C ILE A 32 15.48 -7.26 0.32
N PHE A 33 14.64 -6.43 0.92
CA PHE A 33 14.96 -5.05 1.28
C PHE A 33 14.09 -4.53 2.41
N PHE A 34 14.66 -3.70 3.27
CA PHE A 34 13.96 -2.94 4.28
C PHE A 34 14.64 -1.57 4.48
N ASP A 35 13.83 -0.52 4.60
CA ASP A 35 14.27 0.81 5.01
C ASP A 35 13.23 1.49 5.90
N GLN A 36 13.64 1.92 7.10
CA GLN A 36 12.83 2.71 8.04
C GLN A 36 12.72 4.20 7.63
N LEU A 37 13.28 4.60 6.48
CA LEU A 37 13.18 5.95 5.91
C LEU A 37 13.73 7.07 6.85
N SER A 38 14.61 6.69 7.77
CA SER A 38 15.32 7.59 8.69
C SER A 38 16.44 8.41 8.04
N GLY A 39 16.80 8.08 6.80
CA GLY A 39 17.86 8.72 6.01
C GLY A 39 17.81 8.25 4.56
N ASN A 40 18.59 8.89 3.69
CA ASN A 40 18.66 8.55 2.26
C ASN A 40 19.87 7.68 1.88
N SER A 41 20.54 7.07 2.86
CA SER A 41 21.77 6.29 2.64
C SER A 41 21.56 5.04 1.78
N ALA A 42 20.32 4.55 1.67
CA ALA A 42 19.95 3.45 0.78
C ALA A 42 19.97 3.82 -0.72
N GLY A 43 20.14 5.11 -1.06
CA GLY A 43 20.19 5.58 -2.44
C GLY A 43 18.94 6.34 -2.90
N TRP A 44 18.05 6.72 -1.98
CA TRP A 44 16.86 7.51 -2.30
C TRP A 44 17.21 8.85 -2.96
N VAL A 45 16.54 9.13 -4.08
CA VAL A 45 16.69 10.37 -4.85
C VAL A 45 15.39 11.16 -4.79
N PHE A 46 15.46 12.37 -4.23
CA PHE A 46 14.33 13.29 -4.26
C PHE A 46 14.09 13.84 -5.68
N LYS A 47 12.82 13.97 -6.03
CA LYS A 47 12.33 14.53 -7.29
C LYS A 47 11.15 15.46 -7.01
N ALA A 48 11.07 16.56 -7.76
CA ALA A 48 9.98 17.52 -7.67
C ALA A 48 9.72 18.23 -9.00
N ARG A 49 8.47 18.63 -9.26
CA ARG A 49 8.05 19.37 -10.45
C ARG A 49 7.01 20.44 -10.11
N SER A 50 7.30 21.66 -10.54
CA SER A 50 6.36 22.79 -10.60
C SER A 50 6.44 23.45 -11.97
N ASN A 51 5.29 23.66 -12.63
CA ASN A 51 5.12 24.48 -13.84
C ASN A 51 6.30 24.42 -14.86
N ASP A 52 6.68 23.20 -15.26
CA ASP A 52 7.73 22.87 -16.25
C ASP A 52 9.19 23.19 -15.87
N VAL A 53 9.51 23.39 -14.59
CA VAL A 53 10.91 23.52 -14.13
C VAL A 53 11.20 22.63 -12.91
N LEU A 54 12.07 21.63 -13.10
CA LEU A 54 12.56 20.76 -12.03
C LEU A 54 13.25 21.54 -10.89
N GLY A 55 12.79 21.31 -9.66
CA GLY A 55 13.54 21.65 -8.44
C GLY A 55 13.67 23.14 -8.10
N GLN A 56 12.80 24.00 -8.62
CA GLN A 56 12.91 25.45 -8.41
C GLN A 56 11.84 26.05 -7.48
N PHE A 57 10.74 25.35 -7.21
CA PHE A 57 9.63 25.89 -6.40
C PHE A 57 9.04 24.84 -5.46
N GLY A 58 9.28 25.02 -4.16
CA GLY A 58 8.34 24.64 -3.10
C GLY A 58 8.35 23.19 -2.60
N SER A 59 8.51 22.18 -3.44
CA SER A 59 8.50 20.80 -2.92
C SER A 59 9.77 20.43 -2.16
N ASP A 60 9.61 19.66 -1.08
CA ASP A 60 10.73 19.11 -0.33
C ASP A 60 10.50 17.69 0.19
N SER A 61 11.60 17.06 0.59
CA SER A 61 11.59 15.83 1.37
C SER A 61 12.48 15.96 2.60
N LEU A 62 12.05 15.36 3.70
CA LEU A 62 12.79 15.31 4.96
C LEU A 62 12.78 13.89 5.51
N PHE A 63 13.88 13.16 5.30
CA PHE A 63 14.13 11.85 5.91
C PHE A 63 14.40 11.99 7.41
N GLY A 64 13.98 10.99 8.18
CA GLY A 64 14.10 10.99 9.64
C GLY A 64 13.29 12.09 10.32
N PHE A 65 12.18 12.52 9.70
CA PHE A 65 11.26 13.47 10.30
C PHE A 65 10.62 12.87 11.56
N ASP A 66 10.68 13.62 12.66
CA ASP A 66 10.06 13.25 13.93
C ASP A 66 8.57 13.61 13.94
N TYR A 67 7.73 12.68 13.51
CA TYR A 67 6.29 12.92 13.43
C TYR A 67 5.58 12.85 14.79
N SER A 68 6.25 12.41 15.86
CA SER A 68 5.70 12.49 17.23
C SER A 68 5.47 13.93 17.68
N ALA A 69 6.22 14.89 17.11
CA ALA A 69 6.03 16.31 17.34
C ALA A 69 4.67 16.83 16.87
N LEU A 70 4.01 16.12 15.96
CA LEU A 70 2.66 16.41 15.46
C LEU A 70 1.58 15.54 16.12
N GLY A 71 1.95 14.70 17.09
CA GLY A 71 1.03 13.79 17.76
C GLY A 71 0.62 12.57 16.92
N ILE A 72 1.30 12.33 15.80
CA ILE A 72 1.08 11.14 14.96
C ILE A 72 1.61 9.91 15.70
N PRO A 73 0.80 8.84 15.85
CA PRO A 73 1.25 7.61 16.51
C PRO A 73 2.33 6.91 15.68
N GLU A 74 3.10 6.02 16.31
CA GLU A 74 4.08 5.17 15.63
C GLU A 74 3.43 4.36 14.50
N ALA A 75 4.12 4.23 13.36
CA ALA A 75 3.65 3.49 12.20
C ALA A 75 3.48 1.99 12.52
N PRO A 76 2.45 1.31 11.97
CA PRO A 76 2.03 -0.01 12.41
C PRO A 76 3.06 -1.11 12.18
N ASN A 77 3.93 -0.99 11.16
CA ASN A 77 4.93 -2.01 10.83
C ASN A 77 6.34 -1.68 11.36
N THR A 78 6.44 -0.83 12.39
CA THR A 78 7.72 -0.48 13.03
C THR A 78 8.26 -1.67 13.84
N ARG A 79 9.54 -2.02 13.65
CA ARG A 79 10.15 -3.18 14.35
C ARG A 79 10.71 -2.80 15.70
N VAL A 80 10.81 -3.81 16.57
CA VAL A 80 11.53 -3.67 17.83
C VAL A 80 13.00 -3.34 17.54
N GLY A 81 13.41 -2.14 17.94
CA GLY A 81 14.79 -1.65 17.76
C GLY A 81 14.93 -0.56 16.68
N ASP A 82 13.89 -0.33 15.89
CA ASP A 82 13.83 0.77 14.93
C ASP A 82 13.71 2.12 15.65
N GLN A 83 13.96 3.20 14.90
CA GLN A 83 13.73 4.53 15.42
C GLN A 83 12.23 4.84 15.40
N ALA A 84 11.57 4.62 16.53
CA ALA A 84 10.17 4.95 16.72
C ALA A 84 9.88 6.38 16.25
N THR A 85 8.77 6.54 15.55
CA THR A 85 8.25 7.83 15.07
C THR A 85 9.18 8.60 14.12
N ARG A 86 9.90 7.90 13.23
CA ARG A 86 10.78 8.49 12.23
C ARG A 86 10.48 7.95 10.85
N GLY A 87 10.23 8.84 9.90
CA GLY A 87 10.01 8.46 8.51
C GLY A 87 10.45 9.56 7.55
N VAL A 88 10.06 9.46 6.29
CA VAL A 88 10.26 10.51 5.29
C VAL A 88 8.98 11.31 5.11
N ARG A 89 9.07 12.63 5.32
CA ARG A 89 7.98 13.56 5.02
C ARG A 89 8.20 14.19 3.66
N LEU A 90 7.17 14.18 2.81
CA LEU A 90 7.11 14.89 1.53
C LEU A 90 6.16 16.07 1.65
N ARG A 91 6.52 17.20 1.04
CA ARG A 91 5.65 18.37 0.94
C ARG A 91 5.68 18.94 -0.47
N THR A 92 4.55 19.48 -0.88
CA THR A 92 4.38 20.25 -2.12
C THR A 92 4.14 21.72 -1.76
N ASN A 93 4.37 22.62 -2.72
CA ASN A 93 4.02 24.05 -2.61
C ASN A 93 4.69 24.85 -1.47
N ALA A 94 5.72 24.35 -0.79
CA ALA A 94 6.25 24.98 0.42
C ALA A 94 6.91 26.37 0.21
N LEU A 95 7.01 26.85 -1.04
CA LEU A 95 7.55 28.17 -1.40
C LEU A 95 6.61 28.98 -2.33
N GLY A 96 5.36 28.56 -2.53
CA GLY A 96 4.25 29.46 -2.94
C GLY A 96 3.90 29.59 -4.44
N ASN A 97 3.71 28.50 -5.17
CA ASN A 97 2.84 28.46 -6.36
C ASN A 97 2.05 27.15 -6.30
N PRO A 98 0.84 27.10 -6.85
CA PRO A 98 0.02 25.90 -6.80
C PRO A 98 0.22 25.01 -8.04
N GLU A 99 -0.19 23.74 -7.93
CA GLU A 99 0.22 22.57 -8.73
C GLU A 99 1.70 22.18 -8.58
N ASP A 100 1.98 21.27 -7.66
CA ASP A 100 3.34 20.78 -7.41
C ASP A 100 3.32 19.29 -7.01
N GLN A 101 4.44 18.64 -7.25
CA GLN A 101 4.61 17.21 -7.00
C GLN A 101 5.94 16.97 -6.30
N ALA A 102 5.91 16.07 -5.32
CA ALA A 102 7.09 15.66 -4.57
C ALA A 102 7.19 14.13 -4.55
N GLY A 103 8.40 13.61 -4.72
CA GLY A 103 8.63 12.18 -4.60
C GLY A 103 10.05 11.81 -4.21
N VAL A 104 10.20 10.63 -3.63
CA VAL A 104 11.50 9.99 -3.43
C VAL A 104 11.51 8.67 -4.19
N VAL A 105 12.55 8.48 -4.98
CA VAL A 105 12.71 7.33 -5.88
C VAL A 105 13.88 6.48 -5.39
N LEU A 106 13.68 5.17 -5.32
CA LEU A 106 14.72 4.19 -5.06
C LEU A 106 14.84 3.25 -6.26
N GLU A 107 16.00 3.29 -6.90
CA GLU A 107 16.38 2.27 -7.88
C GLU A 107 17.19 1.17 -7.20
N ASN A 108 16.76 -0.09 -7.34
CA ASN A 108 17.46 -1.22 -6.74
C ASN A 108 17.30 -2.47 -7.60
N SER A 109 18.42 -3.06 -8.00
CA SER A 109 18.45 -4.27 -8.84
C SER A 109 17.90 -5.53 -8.15
N SER A 110 17.68 -5.52 -6.83
CA SER A 110 17.01 -6.62 -6.15
C SER A 110 15.51 -6.67 -6.45
N PHE A 111 14.91 -5.59 -6.95
CA PHE A 111 13.49 -5.53 -7.29
C PHE A 111 13.25 -6.10 -8.69
N ALA A 112 13.60 -7.38 -8.89
CA ALA A 112 13.50 -8.07 -10.17
C ALA A 112 12.78 -9.42 -9.98
N GLY A 113 12.11 -9.90 -11.03
CA GLY A 113 11.19 -11.03 -10.93
C GLY A 113 9.94 -10.67 -10.13
N LYS A 114 9.26 -11.67 -9.54
CA LYS A 114 8.10 -11.41 -8.68
C LYS A 114 8.56 -10.79 -7.36
N TYR A 115 7.87 -9.76 -6.88
CA TYR A 115 8.15 -9.14 -5.58
C TYR A 115 6.93 -8.41 -5.04
N THR A 116 6.91 -8.18 -3.73
CA THR A 116 5.88 -7.42 -3.04
C THR A 116 6.52 -6.24 -2.33
N VAL A 117 5.98 -5.04 -2.52
CA VAL A 117 6.36 -3.83 -1.80
C VAL A 117 5.29 -3.52 -0.76
N GLN A 118 5.70 -3.23 0.46
CA GLN A 118 4.82 -2.70 1.51
C GLN A 118 5.39 -1.41 2.07
N VAL A 119 4.55 -0.41 2.32
CA VAL A 119 4.95 0.83 2.97
C VAL A 119 3.81 1.38 3.81
N ASP A 120 4.15 1.91 4.99
CA ASP A 120 3.20 2.65 5.82
C ASP A 120 3.11 4.08 5.31
N MET A 121 1.90 4.56 5.10
CA MET A 121 1.63 5.94 4.68
C MET A 121 0.65 6.60 5.65
N TRP A 122 0.96 7.85 5.98
CA TRP A 122 0.06 8.78 6.62
C TRP A 122 -0.05 10.01 5.73
N LEU A 123 -1.28 10.48 5.50
CA LEU A 123 -1.53 11.62 4.64
C LEU A 123 -2.26 12.72 5.41
N ASN A 124 -1.78 13.94 5.24
CA ASN A 124 -2.11 15.08 6.07
C ASN A 124 -2.46 16.27 5.17
N TRP A 125 -3.46 17.05 5.58
CA TRP A 125 -3.99 18.17 4.80
C TRP A 125 -4.16 19.44 5.64
N ALA A 126 -4.11 20.59 4.99
CA ALA A 126 -4.40 21.89 5.60
C ALA A 126 -5.54 22.62 4.86
N ALA A 127 -6.42 23.28 5.62
CA ALA A 127 -7.52 24.04 5.06
C ALA A 127 -7.00 25.31 4.39
N ASP A 128 -7.65 25.77 3.33
CA ASP A 128 -7.45 27.12 2.79
C ASP A 128 -8.47 28.11 3.41
N ASP A 129 -8.22 29.40 3.28
CA ASP A 129 -9.08 30.53 3.68
C ASP A 129 -10.47 30.48 3.01
N GLU A 130 -10.60 29.81 1.86
CA GLU A 130 -11.87 29.55 1.17
C GLU A 130 -12.54 28.21 1.56
N LEU A 131 -11.90 27.40 2.43
CA LEU A 131 -12.34 26.06 2.84
C LEU A 131 -12.44 25.04 1.69
N ILE A 132 -11.80 25.34 0.57
CA ILE A 132 -11.58 24.44 -0.55
C ILE A 132 -10.19 23.89 -0.34
N GLY A 133 -10.05 22.61 -0.03
CA GLY A 133 -8.73 22.02 0.15
C GLY A 133 -7.85 22.14 -1.08
N THR A 134 -6.55 22.08 -0.86
CA THR A 134 -5.65 21.40 -1.80
C THR A 134 -5.91 19.93 -1.61
N THR A 135 -6.77 19.30 -2.41
CA THR A 135 -6.91 17.84 -2.33
C THR A 135 -5.54 17.24 -2.66
N GLU A 136 -4.84 16.75 -1.64
CA GLU A 136 -3.53 16.13 -1.80
C GLU A 136 -3.68 14.63 -1.98
N HIS A 137 -2.90 14.08 -2.89
CA HIS A 137 -2.83 12.65 -3.10
C HIS A 137 -1.46 12.12 -2.72
N GLY A 138 -1.44 11.10 -1.86
CA GLY A 138 -0.23 10.37 -1.49
C GLY A 138 -0.28 8.95 -2.04
N GLY A 139 0.87 8.37 -2.38
CA GLY A 139 0.87 6.99 -2.85
C GLY A 139 2.22 6.36 -3.13
N LEU A 140 2.12 5.17 -3.71
CA LEU A 140 3.21 4.26 -4.06
C LEU A 140 3.17 3.96 -5.55
N PHE A 141 4.34 4.01 -6.19
CA PHE A 141 4.55 3.56 -7.56
C PHE A 141 5.68 2.53 -7.62
N VAL A 142 5.57 1.61 -8.57
CA VAL A 142 6.56 0.57 -8.88
C VAL A 142 6.85 0.54 -10.38
N GLY A 143 8.08 0.17 -10.71
CA GLY A 143 8.54 0.15 -12.09
C GLY A 143 8.69 1.54 -12.71
N LYS A 144 8.94 1.57 -14.02
CA LYS A 144 9.19 2.78 -14.82
C LYS A 144 8.54 2.64 -16.20
N ALA A 145 8.26 3.77 -16.85
CA ALA A 145 7.86 3.75 -18.26
C ALA A 145 9.03 3.28 -19.15
N THR A 146 8.73 2.63 -20.28
CA THR A 146 9.76 2.21 -21.24
C THR A 146 10.30 3.39 -22.07
N ALA A 147 11.49 3.22 -22.65
CA ALA A 147 12.25 4.28 -23.33
C ALA A 147 11.61 4.87 -24.60
N GLN A 148 10.43 4.41 -25.01
CA GLN A 148 9.70 4.92 -26.18
C GLN A 148 8.96 6.24 -25.90
N ASP A 149 8.93 6.71 -24.66
CA ASP A 149 8.50 8.05 -24.29
C ASP A 149 9.71 8.94 -23.87
N PRO A 150 10.48 9.49 -24.83
CA PRO A 150 11.59 10.40 -24.55
C PRO A 150 11.11 11.81 -24.14
N GLY A 151 9.80 12.03 -24.05
CA GLY A 151 9.15 13.32 -23.81
C GLY A 151 9.06 13.66 -22.33
N ASP A 152 10.15 14.25 -21.84
CA ASP A 152 10.35 14.87 -20.52
C ASP A 152 11.01 13.97 -19.45
N PRO A 153 12.37 13.99 -19.35
CA PRO A 153 13.10 13.31 -18.27
C PRO A 153 12.89 13.94 -16.87
N GLY A 154 12.04 14.98 -16.77
CA GLY A 154 11.70 15.69 -15.53
C GLY A 154 10.32 15.41 -14.96
N PHE A 155 9.67 14.31 -15.37
CA PHE A 155 8.36 13.88 -14.89
C PHE A 155 8.49 12.51 -14.21
N PRO A 156 8.71 12.40 -12.88
CA PRO A 156 9.16 11.14 -12.31
C PRO A 156 8.17 10.42 -11.39
N VAL A 157 7.10 11.06 -10.90
CA VAL A 157 6.22 10.41 -9.92
C VAL A 157 4.98 9.74 -10.51
N GLN A 158 4.60 10.03 -11.77
CA GLN A 158 3.52 9.31 -12.49
C GLN A 158 4.08 8.40 -13.59
N ARG A 159 5.18 7.71 -13.32
CA ARG A 159 5.73 6.71 -14.24
C ARG A 159 5.75 5.38 -13.52
N GLY A 160 5.44 4.31 -14.26
CA GLY A 160 5.24 3.00 -13.66
C GLY A 160 3.79 2.71 -13.33
N ALA A 161 3.57 1.65 -12.57
CA ALA A 161 2.28 1.28 -12.02
C ALA A 161 2.14 1.92 -10.64
N GLY A 162 1.01 2.56 -10.34
CA GLY A 162 0.86 3.26 -9.07
C GLY A 162 -0.55 3.26 -8.52
N ALA A 163 -0.63 3.49 -7.22
CA ALA A 163 -1.86 3.76 -6.50
C ALA A 163 -1.68 5.04 -5.67
N ILE A 164 -2.62 5.97 -5.80
CA ILE A 164 -2.65 7.21 -5.04
C ILE A 164 -4.00 7.38 -4.34
N PHE A 165 -3.97 8.05 -3.21
CA PHE A 165 -5.10 8.17 -2.29
C PHE A 165 -5.24 9.60 -1.82
N SER A 166 -6.48 10.07 -1.73
CA SER A 166 -6.80 11.43 -1.31
C SER A 166 -6.74 11.61 0.21
N THR A 167 -6.37 12.82 0.62
CA THR A 167 -6.49 13.33 1.98
C THR A 167 -7.92 13.56 2.45
N ASP A 168 -8.80 13.95 1.54
CA ASP A 168 -10.19 14.35 1.80
C ASP A 168 -11.15 13.51 0.94
N GLY A 169 -12.37 13.34 1.45
CA GLY A 169 -13.36 12.41 0.87
C GLY A 169 -14.48 13.12 0.13
N ASP A 170 -14.22 14.37 -0.28
CA ASP A 170 -15.22 15.25 -0.87
C ASP A 170 -15.36 15.06 -2.38
N CYS A 171 -14.51 14.24 -2.98
CA CYS A 171 -14.57 13.88 -4.37
C CYS A 171 -15.38 12.60 -4.57
N SER A 172 -16.48 12.68 -5.32
CA SER A 172 -17.34 11.52 -5.61
C SER A 172 -16.65 10.36 -6.35
N ASN A 173 -15.44 10.57 -6.89
CA ASN A 173 -14.78 9.59 -7.77
C ASN A 173 -13.23 9.66 -7.80
N CYS A 174 -12.56 10.45 -6.94
CA CYS A 174 -11.11 10.63 -7.02
C CYS A 174 -10.35 10.37 -5.72
N ASP A 175 -10.99 9.70 -4.75
CA ASP A 175 -10.38 9.40 -3.46
C ASP A 175 -9.33 8.28 -3.53
N HIS A 176 -9.48 7.35 -4.47
CA HIS A 176 -8.59 6.20 -4.67
C HIS A 176 -8.38 5.98 -6.17
N ILE A 177 -7.15 6.14 -6.65
CA ILE A 177 -6.84 6.17 -8.09
C ILE A 177 -5.73 5.16 -8.37
N LEU A 178 -5.97 4.28 -9.34
CA LEU A 178 -4.96 3.38 -9.89
C LEU A 178 -4.42 3.96 -11.20
N LEU A 179 -3.10 3.97 -11.37
CA LEU A 179 -2.41 4.63 -12.47
C LEU A 179 -1.48 3.65 -13.20
N LYS A 180 -1.54 3.67 -14.53
CA LYS A 180 -0.55 3.07 -15.43
C LYS A 180 0.10 4.20 -16.20
N ASN A 181 1.33 4.55 -15.81
CA ASN A 181 2.02 5.74 -16.26
C ASN A 181 1.15 7.00 -16.05
N ARG A 182 0.71 7.66 -17.14
CA ARG A 182 -0.11 8.86 -17.08
C ARG A 182 -1.61 8.57 -17.14
N ALA A 183 -2.01 7.33 -17.34
CA ALA A 183 -3.41 6.96 -17.51
C ALA A 183 -4.01 6.42 -16.20
N GLU A 184 -5.26 6.81 -15.94
CA GLU A 184 -6.07 6.35 -14.81
C GLU A 184 -6.90 5.12 -15.22
N LEU A 185 -6.96 4.11 -14.34
CA LEU A 185 -7.83 2.95 -14.52
C LEU A 185 -9.27 3.28 -14.16
N ASP A 186 -10.20 3.01 -15.08
CA ASP A 186 -11.63 2.97 -14.80
C ASP A 186 -11.98 1.66 -14.09
N THR A 187 -12.34 1.76 -12.81
CA THR A 187 -12.63 0.63 -11.92
C THR A 187 -13.77 -0.30 -12.40
N PHE A 188 -14.62 0.11 -13.35
CA PHE A 188 -15.76 -0.70 -13.82
C PHE A 188 -15.52 -1.41 -15.15
N SER A 189 -14.67 -0.87 -16.01
CA SER A 189 -14.33 -1.50 -17.29
C SER A 189 -13.04 -2.31 -17.24
N GLY A 190 -12.16 -2.07 -16.24
CA GLY A 190 -10.80 -2.60 -16.25
C GLY A 190 -9.93 -1.97 -17.35
N GLN A 191 -10.35 -0.83 -17.90
CA GLN A 191 -9.70 -0.13 -19.00
C GLN A 191 -9.12 1.21 -18.54
N TYR A 192 -8.01 1.63 -19.13
CA TYR A 192 -7.39 2.94 -18.87
C TYR A 192 -8.01 4.02 -19.73
N SER A 193 -8.14 5.24 -19.22
CA SER A 193 -8.62 6.39 -20.00
C SER A 193 -7.71 7.61 -19.86
N VAL A 194 -7.71 8.47 -20.89
CA VAL A 194 -7.02 9.78 -20.91
C VAL A 194 -7.91 10.90 -20.36
N ARG A 195 -9.00 10.59 -19.65
CA ARG A 195 -9.72 11.66 -18.97
C ARG A 195 -8.74 12.25 -17.96
N ASP A 196 -8.47 13.55 -18.12
CA ASP A 196 -7.67 14.34 -17.19
C ASP A 196 -8.06 13.97 -15.76
N PHE A 197 -7.06 13.93 -14.86
CA PHE A 197 -7.26 13.79 -13.43
C PHE A 197 -8.45 14.68 -12.99
N GLY A 198 -9.61 14.08 -12.77
CA GLY A 198 -10.85 14.78 -12.48
C GLY A 198 -11.90 14.83 -13.61
N PHE A 199 -13.14 14.52 -13.20
CA PHE A 199 -14.42 14.76 -13.88
C PHE A 199 -14.92 13.68 -14.84
N GLY A 200 -15.38 12.55 -14.28
CA GLY A 200 -16.28 11.61 -14.93
C GLY A 200 -16.82 10.58 -13.96
N ASN A 201 -18.13 10.50 -13.78
CA ASN A 201 -18.81 9.51 -12.93
C ASN A 201 -18.28 8.10 -13.20
N GLN A 202 -17.57 7.53 -12.23
CA GLN A 202 -17.19 6.14 -12.20
C GLN A 202 -18.34 5.35 -11.54
N PRO A 203 -19.05 4.46 -12.25
CA PRO A 203 -20.27 3.85 -11.74
C PRO A 203 -19.98 2.74 -10.73
N GLY A 204 -19.67 3.09 -9.47
CA GLY A 204 -19.81 2.18 -8.31
C GLY A 204 -18.80 2.30 -7.18
N PHE A 205 -18.08 3.42 -7.09
CA PHE A 205 -17.73 3.95 -5.77
C PHE A 205 -18.88 4.84 -5.30
N ASP A 206 -19.59 4.41 -4.26
CA ASP A 206 -20.62 5.21 -3.59
C ASP A 206 -20.10 5.64 -2.22
N ASN A 207 -19.62 6.88 -2.13
CA ASN A 207 -19.14 7.48 -0.87
C ASN A 207 -20.28 7.87 0.08
N THR A 208 -21.55 7.59 -0.26
CA THR A 208 -22.72 8.03 0.50
C THR A 208 -23.39 6.94 1.35
N ASP A 209 -22.89 5.69 1.36
CA ASP A 209 -23.54 4.54 2.03
C ASP A 209 -24.97 4.28 1.51
N VAL A 210 -25.27 4.64 0.25
CA VAL A 210 -26.64 4.51 -0.31
C VAL A 210 -26.68 3.53 -1.46
N ASN A 211 -25.94 2.42 -1.39
CA ASN A 211 -25.93 1.49 -2.50
C ASN A 211 -26.96 0.36 -2.34
N SER A 212 -28.00 0.44 -3.17
CA SER A 212 -29.20 -0.42 -3.13
C SER A 212 -29.19 -1.54 -4.19
N ASN A 213 -28.09 -1.71 -4.94
CA ASN A 213 -27.99 -2.67 -6.03
C ASN A 213 -27.07 -3.87 -5.71
N ALA A 214 -27.67 -5.02 -5.43
CA ALA A 214 -26.97 -6.27 -5.13
C ALA A 214 -26.26 -6.92 -6.34
N ALA A 215 -26.35 -6.35 -7.55
CA ALA A 215 -25.64 -6.85 -8.74
C ALA A 215 -24.16 -6.47 -8.77
N ASN A 216 -23.70 -5.55 -7.90
CA ASN A 216 -22.35 -5.00 -7.91
C ASN A 216 -21.36 -5.74 -6.97
N GLY A 217 -21.73 -6.90 -6.41
CA GLY A 217 -20.91 -7.64 -5.44
C GLY A 217 -21.06 -7.14 -3.98
N GLU A 218 -20.26 -7.70 -3.06
CA GLU A 218 -20.09 -7.10 -1.71
C GLU A 218 -19.29 -5.81 -1.89
N LEU A 219 -20.00 -4.68 -1.89
CA LEU A 219 -19.40 -3.37 -1.97
C LEU A 219 -18.61 -3.09 -0.68
N LEU A 220 -17.42 -2.53 -0.84
CA LEU A 220 -16.55 -2.12 0.27
C LEU A 220 -17.26 -1.06 1.12
N ASP A 221 -17.40 -1.32 2.42
CA ASP A 221 -17.95 -0.36 3.40
C ASP A 221 -16.87 0.66 3.78
N PHE A 222 -16.58 1.59 2.86
CA PHE A 222 -15.61 2.66 3.09
C PHE A 222 -15.92 3.51 4.32
N PRO A 223 -17.18 3.82 4.66
CA PRO A 223 -17.48 4.47 5.93
C PRO A 223 -17.10 3.68 7.18
N ALA A 224 -17.18 2.35 7.17
CA ALA A 224 -16.66 1.54 8.27
C ALA A 224 -15.12 1.52 8.31
N MET A 225 -14.45 1.52 7.15
CA MET A 225 -12.98 1.49 7.05
C MET A 225 -12.33 2.86 7.33
N PHE A 226 -12.94 3.91 6.81
CA PHE A 226 -12.49 5.30 6.81
C PHE A 226 -13.66 6.23 7.18
N PRO A 227 -14.05 6.28 8.45
CA PRO A 227 -15.18 7.08 8.88
C PRO A 227 -14.86 8.58 8.86
N THR A 228 -15.92 9.39 8.86
CA THR A 228 -15.85 10.84 9.04
C THR A 228 -14.91 11.22 10.18
N PHE A 229 -14.08 12.23 9.94
CA PHE A 229 -13.17 12.79 10.93
C PHE A 229 -13.19 14.31 10.90
N ASN A 230 -12.79 14.91 12.01
CA ASN A 230 -12.66 16.35 12.13
C ASN A 230 -11.18 16.75 12.06
N ILE A 231 -10.81 17.57 11.08
CA ILE A 231 -9.41 17.91 10.81
C ILE A 231 -8.74 18.66 11.98
N ASN A 232 -9.46 19.58 12.61
CA ASN A 232 -8.91 20.32 13.74
C ASN A 232 -8.64 19.38 14.93
N THR A 233 -9.47 18.37 15.14
CA THR A 233 -9.22 17.32 16.14
C THR A 233 -8.05 16.44 15.75
N ALA A 234 -7.96 16.04 14.48
CA ALA A 234 -6.90 15.19 13.95
C ALA A 234 -5.50 15.84 14.01
N THR A 235 -5.43 17.17 13.90
CA THR A 235 -4.20 17.96 14.03
C THR A 235 -3.92 18.45 15.45
N GLY A 236 -4.68 17.99 16.46
CA GLY A 236 -4.51 18.43 17.85
C GLY A 236 -4.78 19.93 18.07
N GLY A 237 -5.55 20.56 17.19
CA GLY A 237 -5.87 21.99 17.20
C GLY A 237 -4.89 22.87 16.43
N ALA A 238 -3.88 22.30 15.77
CA ALA A 238 -2.82 23.06 15.09
C ALA A 238 -3.33 23.90 13.91
N GLN A 239 -4.46 23.51 13.31
CA GLN A 239 -5.12 24.25 12.23
C GLN A 239 -5.63 25.65 12.65
N GLY A 240 -5.97 25.85 13.93
CA GLY A 240 -6.33 27.18 14.44
C GLY A 240 -7.61 27.82 13.86
N THR A 241 -8.40 27.10 13.05
CA THR A 241 -9.57 27.62 12.32
C THR A 241 -10.88 27.47 13.13
N PRO A 242 -11.78 28.48 13.15
CA PRO A 242 -13.05 28.42 13.88
C PRO A 242 -14.19 27.65 13.19
N VAL A 243 -13.94 27.03 12.03
CA VAL A 243 -15.00 26.50 11.14
C VAL A 243 -15.17 24.99 11.30
N ASN A 244 -16.36 24.46 10.98
CA ASN A 244 -16.59 23.03 11.00
C ASN A 244 -15.82 22.36 9.85
N LEU A 245 -14.79 21.59 10.18
CA LEU A 245 -13.90 20.87 9.26
C LEU A 245 -14.14 19.35 9.33
N ASP A 246 -15.41 18.95 9.37
CA ASP A 246 -15.79 17.53 9.30
C ASP A 246 -15.64 17.06 7.85
N GLN A 247 -14.76 16.10 7.62
CA GLN A 247 -14.59 15.44 6.33
C GLN A 247 -15.53 14.24 6.24
N PRO A 248 -16.20 14.03 5.09
CA PRO A 248 -17.00 12.83 4.88
C PRO A 248 -16.14 11.57 4.97
N ALA A 249 -16.81 10.44 5.17
CA ALA A 249 -16.17 9.14 5.12
C ALA A 249 -15.61 8.84 3.71
N GLY A 250 -14.58 7.99 3.64
CA GLY A 250 -14.02 7.49 2.38
C GLY A 250 -12.53 7.79 2.18
N ALA A 251 -12.01 8.85 2.80
CA ALA A 251 -10.62 9.28 2.64
C ALA A 251 -9.64 8.61 3.59
N ILE A 252 -8.41 8.41 3.12
CA ILE A 252 -7.32 7.76 3.86
C ILE A 252 -6.60 8.74 4.81
N GLY A 253 -6.86 10.05 4.70
CA GLY A 253 -6.22 11.07 5.52
C GLY A 253 -6.29 10.84 7.04
N PHE A 254 -5.28 11.35 7.75
CA PHE A 254 -5.18 11.40 9.21
C PHE A 254 -5.27 10.06 9.95
N GLN A 255 -4.87 8.98 9.30
CA GLN A 255 -4.66 7.67 9.90
C GLN A 255 -3.55 6.93 9.15
N TRP A 256 -3.00 5.89 9.78
CA TRP A 256 -2.07 5.00 9.11
C TRP A 256 -2.81 4.07 8.16
N VAL A 257 -2.26 3.94 6.95
CA VAL A 257 -2.55 2.83 6.05
C VAL A 257 -1.27 2.14 5.66
N THR A 258 -1.36 0.84 5.38
CA THR A 258 -0.28 0.10 4.73
C THR A 258 -0.67 -0.14 3.29
N ILE A 259 0.10 0.42 2.36
CA ILE A 259 -0.07 0.17 0.92
C ILE A 259 0.77 -1.05 0.57
N THR A 260 0.16 -2.04 -0.09
CA THR A 260 0.84 -3.21 -0.61
C THR A 260 0.73 -3.22 -2.13
N ALA A 261 1.85 -3.36 -2.83
CA ALA A 261 1.91 -3.64 -4.25
C ALA A 261 2.47 -5.06 -4.44
N GLU A 262 1.74 -5.93 -5.14
CA GLU A 262 2.15 -7.28 -5.53
C GLU A 262 2.49 -7.26 -7.02
N ILE A 263 3.75 -7.53 -7.35
CA ILE A 263 4.29 -7.35 -8.70
C ILE A 263 4.70 -8.71 -9.26
N ASP A 264 4.21 -9.02 -10.45
CA ASP A 264 4.65 -10.14 -11.25
C ASP A 264 4.97 -9.65 -12.67
N PRO A 265 6.24 -9.35 -12.99
CA PRO A 265 6.64 -8.88 -14.33
C PRO A 265 6.45 -9.93 -15.44
N THR A 266 6.13 -11.18 -15.08
CA THR A 266 5.99 -12.31 -16.01
C THR A 266 4.56 -12.76 -16.23
N ASP A 267 3.60 -12.21 -15.49
CA ASP A 267 2.18 -12.56 -15.58
C ASP A 267 1.65 -12.26 -16.99
N PRO A 268 1.03 -13.23 -17.69
CA PRO A 268 0.41 -12.97 -18.98
C PRO A 268 -0.77 -11.99 -18.91
N GLY A 269 -1.32 -11.72 -17.72
CA GLY A 269 -2.46 -10.84 -17.53
C GLY A 269 -3.77 -11.42 -18.06
N MET A 270 -4.81 -10.58 -18.07
CA MET A 270 -6.18 -10.96 -18.47
C MET A 270 -6.68 -10.23 -19.73
N GLY A 271 -5.90 -9.28 -20.25
CA GLY A 271 -6.21 -8.50 -21.44
C GLY A 271 -5.87 -9.21 -22.76
N GLU A 272 -6.30 -8.60 -23.87
CA GLU A 272 -6.13 -9.16 -25.22
C GLU A 272 -4.78 -8.79 -25.88
N GLY A 273 -4.02 -7.91 -25.25
CA GLY A 273 -2.76 -7.38 -25.75
C GLY A 273 -1.55 -8.28 -25.49
N PRO A 274 -0.42 -8.03 -26.18
CA PRO A 274 0.78 -8.86 -26.08
C PRO A 274 1.70 -8.49 -24.90
N GLY A 275 1.38 -7.44 -24.15
CA GLY A 275 2.15 -7.03 -22.98
C GLY A 275 2.04 -8.04 -21.85
N VAL A 276 3.09 -8.16 -21.04
CA VAL A 276 3.12 -9.02 -19.86
C VAL A 276 3.50 -8.20 -18.64
N GLY A 277 3.06 -8.65 -17.49
CA GLY A 277 3.35 -8.07 -16.19
C GLY A 277 2.12 -7.46 -15.53
N THR A 278 1.94 -7.77 -14.25
CA THR A 278 0.88 -7.23 -13.42
C THR A 278 1.43 -6.59 -12.15
N ALA A 279 0.77 -5.53 -11.67
CA ALA A 279 1.02 -4.92 -10.37
C ALA A 279 -0.31 -4.65 -9.67
N LYS A 280 -0.65 -5.46 -8.68
CA LYS A 280 -1.87 -5.37 -7.90
C LYS A 280 -1.66 -4.52 -6.65
N PHE A 281 -2.53 -3.55 -6.41
CA PHE A 281 -2.45 -2.65 -5.27
C PHE A 281 -3.59 -2.91 -4.29
N SER A 282 -3.23 -3.00 -3.01
CA SER A 282 -4.17 -3.09 -1.90
C SER A 282 -3.78 -2.15 -0.77
N VAL A 283 -4.76 -1.82 0.06
CA VAL A 283 -4.58 -0.93 1.20
C VAL A 283 -5.22 -1.54 2.43
N THR A 284 -4.46 -1.58 3.51
CA THR A 284 -4.94 -1.97 4.83
C THR A 284 -5.09 -0.73 5.71
N SER A 285 -6.28 -0.52 6.26
CA SER A 285 -6.52 0.52 7.27
C SER A 285 -6.04 0.04 8.63
N GLU A 286 -5.11 0.74 9.26
CA GLU A 286 -4.67 0.39 10.62
C GLU A 286 -5.81 0.57 11.64
N ARG A 287 -6.74 1.48 11.35
CA ARG A 287 -7.85 1.79 12.25
C ARG A 287 -8.88 0.66 12.32
N SER A 288 -9.24 0.08 11.18
CA SER A 288 -10.24 -1.00 11.12
C SER A 288 -9.61 -2.39 11.06
N GLY A 289 -8.37 -2.51 10.60
CA GLY A 289 -7.71 -3.77 10.24
C GLY A 289 -8.21 -4.38 8.92
N GLU A 290 -9.15 -3.70 8.24
CA GLU A 290 -9.71 -4.16 6.97
C GLU A 290 -8.78 -3.83 5.81
N THR A 291 -8.79 -4.69 4.80
CA THR A 291 -7.99 -4.53 3.58
C THR A 291 -8.91 -4.52 2.38
N PHE A 292 -8.68 -3.59 1.45
CA PHE A 292 -9.32 -3.61 0.15
C PHE A 292 -8.29 -3.63 -0.97
N VAL A 293 -8.67 -4.24 -2.10
CA VAL A 293 -7.87 -4.22 -3.33
C VAL A 293 -8.39 -3.07 -4.18
N LEU A 294 -7.50 -2.14 -4.53
CA LEU A 294 -7.82 -1.02 -5.41
C LEU A 294 -7.98 -1.51 -6.86
N GLY A 295 -7.06 -2.37 -7.30
CA GLY A 295 -7.07 -2.94 -8.64
C GLY A 295 -5.70 -3.47 -9.04
N THR A 296 -5.59 -3.85 -10.31
CA THR A 296 -4.36 -4.39 -10.90
C THR A 296 -3.98 -3.58 -12.13
N VAL A 297 -2.74 -3.08 -12.13
CA VAL A 297 -2.13 -2.59 -13.35
C VAL A 297 -1.70 -3.77 -14.19
N ASP A 298 -2.32 -3.92 -15.37
CA ASP A 298 -2.14 -5.07 -16.25
C ASP A 298 -1.62 -4.59 -17.62
N ASN A 299 -0.40 -4.99 -17.95
CA ASN A 299 0.26 -4.65 -19.21
C ASN A 299 -0.37 -5.34 -20.43
N SER A 300 -1.17 -6.40 -20.24
CA SER A 300 -1.87 -7.10 -21.31
C SER A 300 -3.16 -6.39 -21.74
N VAL A 301 -3.70 -5.48 -20.92
CA VAL A 301 -4.86 -4.67 -21.33
C VAL A 301 -4.42 -3.68 -22.40
N LEU A 302 -5.14 -3.69 -23.52
CA LEU A 302 -4.87 -2.81 -24.66
C LEU A 302 -5.13 -1.35 -24.27
N ASP A 303 -4.13 -0.52 -24.56
CA ASP A 303 -4.12 0.93 -24.32
C ASP A 303 -4.79 1.71 -25.46
N GLU A 304 -5.03 1.04 -26.59
CA GLU A 304 -5.82 1.52 -27.74
C GLU A 304 -6.88 0.45 -28.09
N MET A 305 -8.17 0.81 -28.02
CA MET A 305 -9.28 -0.10 -28.31
C MET A 305 -10.37 0.62 -29.12
N ASP A 306 -10.67 0.04 -30.28
CA ASP A 306 -11.85 0.30 -31.12
C ASP A 306 -13.05 -0.38 -30.45
N ASP A 307 -13.77 0.36 -29.60
CA ASP A 307 -14.83 -0.18 -28.73
C ASP A 307 -16.19 -0.28 -29.45
N ASP A 308 -16.35 0.40 -30.58
CA ASP A 308 -17.55 0.40 -31.41
C ASP A 308 -17.44 -0.50 -32.67
N MET A 309 -16.24 -1.03 -32.93
CA MET A 309 -15.88 -1.89 -34.06
C MET A 309 -16.07 -1.22 -35.43
N ASP A 310 -15.93 0.10 -35.52
CA ASP A 310 -16.03 0.83 -36.78
C ASP A 310 -14.76 0.69 -37.65
N GLY A 311 -13.68 0.20 -37.06
CA GLY A 311 -12.43 -0.16 -37.72
C GLY A 311 -11.47 1.01 -37.92
N ASP A 312 -11.74 2.18 -37.34
CA ASP A 312 -10.73 3.19 -37.11
C ASP A 312 -10.11 3.07 -35.70
N THR A 313 -8.97 3.71 -35.51
CA THR A 313 -8.26 3.70 -34.22
C THR A 313 -7.82 5.12 -33.99
N CYS A 314 -8.34 5.74 -32.96
CA CYS A 314 -7.91 7.04 -32.46
C CYS A 314 -8.13 8.22 -33.43
N ASP A 315 -9.34 8.33 -34.01
CA ASP A 315 -9.71 9.54 -34.76
C ASP A 315 -10.25 10.67 -33.86
N PHE A 316 -9.37 11.59 -33.47
CA PHE A 316 -9.75 12.85 -32.80
C PHE A 316 -10.51 13.85 -33.70
N SER A 317 -10.76 13.53 -34.99
CA SER A 317 -11.27 14.49 -35.98
C SER A 317 -12.79 14.65 -36.02
N SER A 318 -13.53 13.79 -35.31
CA SER A 318 -15.00 13.86 -35.26
C SER A 318 -15.49 14.71 -34.09
N ALA A 319 -16.24 15.77 -34.38
CA ALA A 319 -16.87 16.66 -33.39
C ALA A 319 -18.10 16.02 -32.70
N THR A 320 -18.29 14.71 -32.87
CA THR A 320 -19.37 13.92 -32.29
C THR A 320 -18.74 12.86 -31.41
N ASN A 321 -18.63 13.16 -30.11
CA ASN A 321 -18.31 12.29 -28.98
C ASN A 321 -17.22 11.22 -29.16
N GLN A 322 -16.17 11.34 -28.31
CA GLN A 322 -15.18 10.31 -27.99
C GLN A 322 -15.79 8.91 -27.93
N GLU A 323 -15.41 8.00 -28.83
CA GLU A 323 -15.85 6.59 -28.77
C GLU A 323 -14.65 5.67 -28.45
N ASP A 324 -13.49 5.77 -29.14
CA ASP A 324 -12.31 4.93 -28.80
C ASP A 324 -11.56 5.25 -27.49
N ILE A 325 -11.01 4.19 -26.87
CA ILE A 325 -9.94 4.31 -25.86
C ILE A 325 -8.61 4.47 -26.57
N CYS A 326 -7.92 5.59 -26.34
CA CYS A 326 -6.66 5.92 -27.00
C CYS A 326 -5.67 6.56 -26.04
N THR A 327 -5.13 5.78 -25.11
CA THR A 327 -4.14 6.29 -24.15
C THR A 327 -2.75 6.41 -24.76
N GLY A 328 -2.44 5.62 -25.80
CA GLY A 328 -1.12 5.57 -26.41
C GLY A 328 -0.03 5.12 -25.42
N GLU A 329 -0.45 4.50 -24.30
CA GLU A 329 0.44 4.06 -23.25
C GLU A 329 1.26 2.84 -23.70
N THR A 330 2.43 2.69 -23.08
CA THR A 330 3.27 1.51 -23.27
C THR A 330 3.25 0.64 -22.02
N PRO A 331 3.46 -0.67 -22.14
CA PRO A 331 3.66 -1.54 -20.99
C PRO A 331 4.68 -0.94 -20.00
N VAL A 332 4.36 -1.01 -18.72
CA VAL A 332 5.26 -0.59 -17.65
C VAL A 332 6.41 -1.60 -17.53
N ASP A 333 7.64 -1.12 -17.44
CA ASP A 333 8.77 -1.92 -16.97
C ASP A 333 8.68 -2.04 -15.44
N LEU A 334 8.07 -3.13 -14.97
CA LEU A 334 7.73 -3.35 -13.56
C LEU A 334 8.93 -3.66 -12.66
N GLU A 335 10.16 -3.59 -13.16
CA GLU A 335 11.35 -3.96 -12.38
C GLU A 335 12.19 -2.74 -11.94
N GLY A 336 12.86 -2.91 -10.80
CA GLY A 336 14.04 -2.15 -10.43
C GLY A 336 13.78 -0.78 -9.80
N GLN A 337 12.53 -0.36 -9.60
CA GLN A 337 12.20 0.96 -9.08
C GLN A 337 10.98 0.95 -8.15
N VAL A 338 11.09 1.70 -7.06
CA VAL A 338 9.98 2.08 -6.18
C VAL A 338 10.00 3.59 -5.98
N THR A 339 8.83 4.21 -6.00
CA THR A 339 8.65 5.64 -5.80
C THR A 339 7.56 5.91 -4.77
N LEU A 340 7.85 6.77 -3.80
CA LEU A 340 6.88 7.31 -2.83
C LEU A 340 6.58 8.73 -3.24
N ALA A 341 5.30 9.09 -3.35
CA ALA A 341 4.89 10.34 -3.98
C ALA A 341 3.79 11.08 -3.23
N LEU A 342 3.79 12.39 -3.42
CA LEU A 342 2.76 13.35 -3.02
C LEU A 342 2.45 14.25 -4.22
N PHE A 343 1.17 14.47 -4.47
CA PHE A 343 0.64 15.30 -5.54
C PHE A 343 -0.31 16.33 -4.96
N ASP A 344 -0.21 17.57 -5.47
CA ASP A 344 -1.30 18.52 -5.40
C ASP A 344 -1.81 18.77 -6.82
N PHE A 345 -3.04 18.38 -7.09
CA PHE A 345 -3.67 18.53 -8.39
C PHE A 345 -4.31 19.89 -8.60
N PHE A 346 -4.44 20.70 -7.55
CA PHE A 346 -5.24 21.90 -7.60
C PHE A 346 -4.38 23.16 -7.56
N LEU A 347 -4.97 24.23 -8.10
CA LEU A 347 -4.39 25.57 -8.05
C LEU A 347 -4.55 26.22 -6.66
N SER A 348 -5.10 25.53 -5.65
CA SER A 348 -5.16 25.99 -4.28
C SER A 348 -3.80 25.83 -3.58
N THR A 349 -3.60 26.49 -2.45
CA THR A 349 -2.42 26.24 -1.61
C THR A 349 -2.85 26.06 -0.16
N ALA A 350 -2.30 25.04 0.50
CA ALA A 350 -2.41 24.85 1.94
C ALA A 350 -2.11 26.14 2.73
N SER A 351 -3.00 26.54 3.65
CA SER A 351 -2.74 27.71 4.52
C SER A 351 -1.56 27.50 5.47
N ASP A 352 -1.30 26.24 5.86
CA ASP A 352 -0.10 25.82 6.58
C ASP A 352 0.53 24.58 5.95
N VAL A 353 1.56 24.82 5.15
CA VAL A 353 2.38 23.78 4.51
C VAL A 353 3.09 22.84 5.50
N ASN A 354 3.07 23.11 6.81
CA ASN A 354 3.58 22.16 7.80
C ASN A 354 2.54 21.11 8.20
N LEU A 355 1.28 21.28 7.80
CA LEU A 355 0.18 20.37 8.04
C LEU A 355 -0.30 19.66 6.76
N ALA A 356 0.09 20.14 5.58
CA ALA A 356 -0.12 19.47 4.29
C ALA A 356 1.12 18.66 3.89
N PHE A 357 1.05 17.34 3.98
CA PHE A 357 2.17 16.44 3.68
C PHE A 357 1.76 14.98 3.52
N ALA A 358 2.57 14.22 2.80
CA ALA A 358 2.63 12.77 2.95
C ALA A 358 3.79 12.39 3.87
N LEU A 359 3.57 11.38 4.70
CA LEU A 359 4.57 10.77 5.55
C LEU A 359 4.61 9.29 5.24
N PHE A 360 5.81 8.77 4.99
CA PHE A 360 6.04 7.35 4.77
C PHE A 360 6.99 6.80 5.82
N ASP A 361 6.74 5.57 6.23
CA ASP A 361 7.56 4.80 7.16
C ASP A 361 7.60 3.31 6.75
N ASN A 362 8.59 2.58 7.23
CA ASN A 362 8.72 1.13 7.12
C ASN A 362 8.48 0.57 5.70
N LEU A 363 9.39 0.86 4.77
CA LEU A 363 9.33 0.26 3.44
C LEU A 363 9.95 -1.14 3.44
N TYR A 364 9.14 -2.14 3.13
CA TYR A 364 9.56 -3.52 2.94
C TYR A 364 9.47 -3.92 1.48
N VAL A 365 10.42 -4.74 1.04
CA VAL A 365 10.29 -5.49 -0.19
C VAL A 365 10.59 -6.95 0.07
N PHE A 366 9.66 -7.79 -0.36
CA PHE A 366 9.74 -9.23 -0.27
C PHE A 366 9.82 -9.82 -1.66
N ALA A 367 10.60 -10.89 -1.83
CA ALA A 367 10.46 -11.79 -2.97
C ALA A 367 9.68 -13.02 -2.50
N PRO A 368 8.90 -13.69 -3.36
CA PRO A 368 8.44 -15.03 -3.01
C PRO A 368 9.67 -15.87 -2.68
N ASP A 369 9.54 -16.74 -1.68
CA ASP A 369 10.54 -17.75 -1.46
C ASP A 369 10.73 -18.48 -2.79
N ALA A 370 11.98 -18.70 -3.17
CA ALA A 370 12.26 -19.47 -4.38
C ALA A 370 11.61 -20.84 -4.18
N GLY A 371 10.42 -21.03 -4.77
CA GLY A 371 9.64 -22.24 -4.64
C GLY A 371 10.54 -23.43 -4.91
N LEU A 372 10.35 -24.51 -4.15
CA LEU A 372 11.15 -25.71 -4.39
C LEU A 372 10.95 -26.11 -5.84
N PRO A 373 12.00 -26.24 -6.66
CA PRO A 373 11.80 -26.59 -8.05
C PRO A 373 11.00 -27.89 -8.16
N GLY A 374 9.83 -27.86 -8.80
CA GLY A 374 8.94 -29.01 -8.91
C GLY A 374 7.81 -29.08 -7.89
N ASP A 375 7.75 -28.15 -6.94
CA ASP A 375 6.59 -27.87 -6.07
C ASP A 375 5.64 -26.99 -6.89
N PHE A 376 4.77 -27.64 -7.65
CA PHE A 376 3.88 -27.01 -8.60
C PHE A 376 2.55 -26.61 -7.98
N ASN A 377 2.25 -27.06 -6.77
CA ASN A 377 1.10 -26.61 -6.00
C ASN A 377 1.46 -25.61 -4.88
N ASP A 378 2.74 -25.22 -4.79
CA ASP A 378 3.33 -24.30 -3.82
C ASP A 378 3.00 -24.66 -2.34
N ASP A 379 2.89 -25.95 -2.03
CA ASP A 379 2.58 -26.42 -0.66
C ASP A 379 3.82 -26.57 0.24
N GLY A 380 4.99 -26.24 -0.29
CA GLY A 380 6.28 -26.33 0.39
C GLY A 380 6.87 -27.74 0.37
N THR A 381 6.29 -28.67 -0.39
CA THR A 381 6.77 -30.05 -0.55
C THR A 381 6.63 -30.52 -1.99
N VAL A 382 7.70 -31.05 -2.56
CA VAL A 382 7.64 -31.70 -3.88
C VAL A 382 7.15 -33.13 -3.71
N ASP A 383 5.88 -33.41 -3.95
CA ASP A 383 5.27 -34.73 -3.85
C ASP A 383 4.37 -35.14 -5.04
N ALA A 384 3.47 -36.11 -4.81
CA ALA A 384 2.62 -36.63 -5.88
C ALA A 384 1.49 -35.67 -6.29
N ALA A 385 1.14 -34.69 -5.45
CA ALA A 385 0.19 -33.64 -5.77
C ALA A 385 0.72 -32.73 -6.88
N ASP A 386 2.01 -32.37 -6.84
CA ASP A 386 2.65 -31.57 -7.88
C ASP A 386 2.64 -32.24 -9.25
N TYR A 387 2.83 -33.55 -9.27
CA TYR A 387 2.72 -34.32 -10.50
C TYR A 387 1.34 -34.16 -11.15
N THR A 388 0.28 -34.06 -10.34
CA THR A 388 -1.06 -33.84 -10.86
C THR A 388 -1.24 -32.43 -11.40
N VAL A 389 -0.68 -31.41 -10.75
CA VAL A 389 -0.68 -30.03 -11.26
C VAL A 389 0.08 -29.93 -12.59
N TRP A 390 1.31 -30.44 -12.64
CA TRP A 390 2.11 -30.48 -13.88
C TRP A 390 1.36 -31.17 -15.03
N ARG A 391 0.80 -32.35 -14.75
CA ARG A 391 0.13 -33.14 -15.78
C ARG A 391 -1.12 -32.43 -16.30
N ASP A 392 -1.88 -31.81 -15.40
CA ASP A 392 -3.14 -31.16 -15.74
C ASP A 392 -2.89 -29.82 -16.48
N GLY A 393 -1.76 -29.15 -16.22
CA GLY A 393 -1.29 -27.96 -16.95
C GLY A 393 -0.34 -28.24 -18.12
N LEU A 394 -0.12 -29.50 -18.51
CA LEU A 394 0.84 -29.85 -19.57
C LEU A 394 0.38 -29.35 -20.94
N GLY A 395 1.17 -28.48 -21.56
CA GLY A 395 0.90 -27.85 -22.86
C GLY A 395 0.19 -26.51 -22.77
N THR A 396 -0.16 -26.05 -21.56
CA THR A 396 -0.68 -24.70 -21.29
C THR A 396 0.27 -23.93 -20.38
N GLU A 397 0.50 -24.46 -19.18
CA GLU A 397 1.30 -23.85 -18.11
C GLU A 397 2.68 -24.50 -18.01
N TYR A 398 2.74 -25.82 -18.21
CA TYR A 398 3.97 -26.61 -18.10
C TYR A 398 4.35 -27.25 -19.43
N VAL A 399 5.64 -27.49 -19.61
CA VAL A 399 6.21 -28.27 -20.72
C VAL A 399 6.65 -29.66 -20.26
N ALA A 400 6.88 -30.55 -21.23
CA ALA A 400 7.33 -31.91 -20.95
C ALA A 400 8.68 -31.97 -20.20
N ALA A 401 9.51 -30.93 -20.31
CA ALA A 401 10.78 -30.84 -19.59
C ALA A 401 10.61 -30.58 -18.09
N ASP A 402 9.50 -29.96 -17.65
CA ASP A 402 9.25 -29.64 -16.23
C ASP A 402 9.01 -30.90 -15.40
N TYR A 403 8.62 -32.00 -16.04
CA TYR A 403 8.58 -33.31 -15.40
C TYR A 403 9.94 -33.75 -14.85
N ASP A 404 11.04 -33.43 -15.55
CA ASP A 404 12.37 -33.75 -15.04
C ASP A 404 12.73 -32.86 -13.84
N ILE A 405 12.18 -31.63 -13.76
CA ILE A 405 12.33 -30.75 -12.59
C ILE A 405 11.63 -31.39 -11.39
N TRP A 406 10.34 -31.75 -11.50
CA TRP A 406 9.61 -32.46 -10.44
C TRP A 406 10.31 -33.75 -10.01
N ARG A 407 10.68 -34.59 -10.98
CA ARG A 407 11.33 -35.88 -10.71
C ARG A 407 12.64 -35.70 -9.94
N ASN A 408 13.44 -34.71 -10.30
CA ASN A 408 14.75 -34.48 -9.68
C ASN A 408 14.65 -33.94 -8.25
N ASN A 409 13.51 -33.34 -7.90
CA ASN A 409 13.28 -32.72 -6.60
C ASN A 409 12.25 -33.47 -5.74
N TYR A 410 11.67 -34.58 -6.23
CA TYR A 410 10.68 -35.37 -5.49
C TYR A 410 11.14 -35.73 -4.08
N GLY A 411 10.33 -35.35 -3.09
CA GLY A 411 10.59 -35.49 -1.66
C GLY A 411 11.36 -34.32 -1.03
N ALA A 412 11.69 -33.27 -1.79
CA ALA A 412 12.22 -32.03 -1.23
C ALA A 412 11.13 -31.31 -0.43
N THR A 413 11.52 -30.73 0.71
CA THR A 413 10.65 -29.87 1.53
C THR A 413 11.35 -28.56 1.80
N ALA A 414 10.59 -27.46 1.78
CA ALA A 414 11.10 -26.14 2.09
C ALA A 414 11.46 -26.15 3.58
N SER A 415 12.71 -25.85 3.91
CA SER A 415 13.03 -25.57 5.30
C SER A 415 12.39 -24.23 5.63
N ALA A 416 11.37 -24.25 6.49
CA ALA A 416 10.92 -23.03 7.15
C ALA A 416 12.16 -22.35 7.73
N ALA A 417 12.53 -21.19 7.20
CA ALA A 417 13.53 -20.35 7.82
C ALA A 417 13.04 -20.09 9.24
N ALA A 418 13.73 -20.67 10.22
CA ALA A 418 13.43 -20.41 11.61
C ALA A 418 13.71 -18.92 11.83
N ALA A 419 12.66 -18.10 11.77
CA ALA A 419 12.70 -16.76 12.32
C ALA A 419 13.12 -16.92 13.77
N THR A 420 14.38 -16.62 14.07
CA THR A 420 14.83 -16.44 15.44
C THR A 420 14.24 -15.13 15.94
N ASN A 421 12.94 -15.12 16.19
CA ASN A 421 12.36 -14.18 17.12
C ASN A 421 12.96 -14.56 18.48
N PRO A 422 13.83 -13.73 19.10
CA PRO A 422 14.13 -13.90 20.50
C PRO A 422 12.79 -13.75 21.23
N THR A 423 12.20 -14.87 21.60
CA THR A 423 11.08 -14.89 22.54
C THR A 423 11.60 -14.16 23.77
N PRO A 424 10.98 -13.04 24.20
CA PRO A 424 11.39 -12.39 25.43
C PRO A 424 11.24 -13.43 26.54
N GLU A 425 12.35 -13.92 27.08
CA GLU A 425 12.26 -14.83 28.22
C GLU A 425 11.51 -14.08 29.32
N PRO A 426 10.38 -14.61 29.82
CA PRO A 426 9.63 -13.94 30.87
C PRO A 426 10.46 -14.01 32.14
N SER A 427 11.24 -12.96 32.41
CA SER A 427 11.67 -12.56 33.76
C SER A 427 12.19 -13.70 34.66
N ALA A 428 12.98 -14.64 34.12
CA ALA A 428 13.65 -15.66 34.93
C ALA A 428 14.62 -15.03 35.97
N ILE A 429 15.11 -13.82 35.68
CA ILE A 429 15.93 -13.01 36.60
C ILE A 429 15.11 -12.53 37.82
N VAL A 430 13.81 -12.30 37.69
CA VAL A 430 12.95 -11.89 38.82
C VAL A 430 12.68 -13.06 39.78
N MET A 431 12.57 -14.29 39.26
CA MET A 431 12.41 -15.50 40.08
C MET A 431 13.69 -15.89 40.84
N ILE A 432 14.88 -15.63 40.29
CA ILE A 432 16.15 -15.86 41.01
C ILE A 432 16.40 -14.77 42.07
N GLY A 433 15.97 -13.53 41.82
CA GLY A 433 16.04 -12.42 42.79
C GLY A 433 15.17 -12.62 44.04
N LEU A 434 13.96 -13.18 43.88
CA LEU A 434 13.03 -13.39 44.99
C LEU A 434 13.39 -14.57 45.90
N VAL A 435 14.12 -15.57 45.41
CA VAL A 435 14.62 -16.69 46.23
C VAL A 435 15.93 -16.32 46.95
N GLY A 436 16.78 -15.46 46.36
CA GLY A 436 18.03 -15.00 46.98
C GLY A 436 17.86 -14.01 48.14
N GLY A 437 16.80 -13.18 48.12
CA GLY A 437 16.56 -12.13 49.12
C GLY A 437 16.14 -12.62 50.51
N LEU A 438 15.58 -13.83 50.63
CA LEU A 438 15.12 -14.40 51.91
C LEU A 438 16.23 -15.14 52.69
N GLY A 439 17.37 -15.44 52.07
CA GLY A 439 18.47 -16.19 52.68
C GLY A 439 19.49 -15.35 53.47
N LEU A 440 19.52 -14.03 53.29
CA LEU A 440 20.56 -13.15 53.87
C LEU A 440 20.15 -12.44 55.17
N SER A 441 18.88 -12.52 55.59
CA SER A 441 18.40 -11.85 56.82
C SER A 441 18.58 -12.65 58.12
N CYS A 442 19.12 -13.87 58.08
CA CYS A 442 19.27 -14.71 59.29
C CYS A 442 20.70 -14.85 59.83
N ARG A 443 21.68 -14.05 59.38
CA ARG A 443 23.07 -14.23 59.83
C ARG A 443 23.80 -12.93 60.14
N ARG A 444 23.45 -12.29 61.27
CA ARG A 444 24.39 -11.61 62.20
C ARG A 444 23.66 -10.83 63.32
N ILE A 445 23.29 -11.49 64.42
CA ILE A 445 23.41 -10.89 65.77
C ILE A 445 23.83 -11.99 66.74
N ARG A 446 25.15 -12.11 66.96
CA ARG A 446 25.73 -12.70 68.18
C ARG A 446 27.06 -12.00 68.47
N ARG A 447 27.01 -11.01 69.36
CA ARG A 447 28.09 -10.56 70.26
C ARG A 447 27.37 -10.25 71.59
N ARG A 448 27.59 -11.11 72.61
CA ARG A 448 28.50 -10.88 73.74
C ARG A 448 28.17 -9.56 74.44
N ASP A 449 27.41 -9.65 75.52
CA ASP A 449 27.96 -9.65 76.89
C ASP A 449 27.27 -10.72 77.74
#